data_AF-A0A7W0N2Z1-F1
#
_entry.id   AF-A0A7W0N2Z1-F1
#
_cell.length_a   1.000
_cell.length_b   1.000
_cell.length_c   1.000
_cell.angle_alpha   90.00
_cell.angle_beta   90.00
_cell.angle_gamma   90.00
#
_symmetry.space_group_name_H-M   'P 1'
#
loop_
_entity.id
_entity.type
_entity.pdbx_description
1 polymer ?
#
loop_
_entity_poly.entity_id
_entity_poly.type
_entity_poly.pdbx_seq_one_letter_code
_entity_poly.pdbx_strand_id
1 'polypeptide(L)'
;MTTAPSTSGPLGQPRGIGFGILLFIITLGIYSLYWVFKTQDEVKEHSGIGVGGVLGLVIWILVSPISWFLIPSEIGKMHQADGREAPFTGWTGLWVLLPIIGGIVWFVKIQGALNRYWESKAAATAPANEPAIA
;
A
#
# COMPACT_ATOMS: atom_id res chain seq x y z
N MET A 1 -22.68 3.05 -32.12
CA MET A 1 -21.25 3.15 -32.41
C MET A 1 -20.61 3.87 -31.24
N THR A 2 -20.03 3.13 -30.29
CA THR A 2 -19.39 3.72 -29.12
C THR A 2 -17.98 4.12 -29.54
N THR A 3 -17.73 5.42 -29.68
CA THR A 3 -16.39 5.95 -29.98
C THR A 3 -15.45 5.52 -28.86
N ALA A 4 -14.49 4.64 -29.15
CA ALA A 4 -13.39 4.37 -28.22
C ALA A 4 -12.70 5.70 -27.91
N PRO A 5 -12.38 6.00 -26.63
CA PRO A 5 -11.63 7.21 -26.30
C PRO A 5 -10.31 7.16 -27.07
N SER A 6 -10.09 8.15 -27.93
CA SER A 6 -8.84 8.30 -28.65
C SER A 6 -7.72 8.59 -27.63
N THR A 7 -6.84 7.62 -27.39
CA THR A 7 -5.61 7.82 -26.62
C THR A 7 -4.71 8.78 -27.41
N SER A 8 -4.74 10.06 -27.04
CA SER A 8 -4.15 11.16 -27.84
C SER A 8 -3.27 12.11 -27.05
N GLY A 9 -3.05 11.85 -25.76
CA GLY A 9 -2.14 12.66 -24.94
C GLY A 9 -0.67 12.23 -25.06
N PRO A 10 0.27 13.04 -24.53
CA PRO A 10 1.71 12.74 -24.54
C PRO A 10 2.02 11.38 -23.91
N LEU A 11 3.04 10.68 -24.44
CA LEU A 11 3.50 9.41 -23.88
C LEU A 11 4.17 9.61 -22.52
N GLY A 12 3.85 8.71 -21.58
CA GLY A 12 4.57 8.61 -20.31
C GLY A 12 6.02 8.16 -20.49
N GLN A 13 6.85 8.41 -19.48
CA GLN A 13 8.28 8.05 -19.52
C GLN A 13 8.50 6.65 -18.92
N PRO A 14 9.19 5.73 -19.63
CA PRO A 14 9.49 4.42 -19.08
C PRO A 14 10.41 4.54 -17.86
N ARG A 15 10.06 3.84 -16.78
CA ARG A 15 10.82 3.84 -15.52
C ARG A 15 11.29 2.44 -15.20
N GLY A 16 12.58 2.28 -14.93
CA GLY A 16 13.15 1.00 -14.52
C GLY A 16 12.63 0.56 -13.16
N ILE A 17 12.13 -0.68 -13.06
CA ILE A 17 11.58 -1.25 -11.82
C ILE A 17 12.62 -1.21 -10.69
N GLY A 18 13.86 -1.65 -10.97
CA GLY A 18 14.95 -1.65 -9.99
C GLY A 18 15.36 -0.26 -9.52
N PHE A 19 15.33 0.74 -10.42
CA PHE A 19 15.60 2.13 -10.05
C PHE A 19 14.51 2.70 -9.13
N GLY A 20 13.24 2.36 -9.40
CA GLY A 20 12.14 2.74 -8.53
C GLY A 20 12.25 2.15 -7.13
N ILE A 21 12.63 0.87 -7.01
CA ILE A 21 12.87 0.20 -5.73
C ILE A 21 14.04 0.86 -4.98
N LEU A 22 15.15 1.12 -5.67
CA LEU A 22 16.32 1.76 -5.10
C LEU A 22 15.97 3.14 -4.50
N LEU A 23 15.28 3.98 -5.27
CA LEU A 23 14.86 5.30 -4.79
C LEU A 23 13.85 5.20 -3.66
N PHE A 24 12.93 4.24 -3.69
CA PHE A 24 12.01 4.00 -2.57
C PHE A 24 12.76 3.74 -1.27
N ILE A 25 13.80 2.90 -1.29
CA ILE A 25 14.61 2.58 -0.10
C ILE A 25 15.44 3.79 0.33
N ILE A 26 16.19 4.42 -0.59
CA ILE A 26 17.08 5.55 -0.27
C ILE A 26 16.30 6.74 0.31
N THR A 27 15.08 6.96 -0.18
CA THR A 27 14.23 8.08 0.25
C THR A 27 13.28 7.73 1.39
N LEU A 28 13.43 6.55 2.02
CA LEU A 28 12.57 6.08 3.10
C LEU A 28 11.06 6.15 2.74
N GLY A 29 10.74 5.81 1.50
CA GLY A 29 9.38 5.80 0.98
C GLY A 29 8.89 7.15 0.42
N ILE A 30 9.61 8.26 0.55
CA ILE A 30 9.19 9.56 0.00
C ILE A 30 9.05 9.51 -1.53
N TYR A 31 9.90 8.74 -2.22
CA TYR A 31 9.80 8.55 -3.67
C TYR A 31 8.45 7.96 -4.11
N SER A 32 7.76 7.23 -3.24
CA SER A 32 6.40 6.72 -3.55
C SER A 32 5.41 7.85 -3.83
N LEU A 33 5.52 8.99 -3.13
CA LEU A 33 4.66 10.16 -3.34
C LEU A 33 4.85 10.74 -4.75
N TYR A 34 6.12 10.93 -5.14
CA TYR A 34 6.47 11.38 -6.49
C TYR A 34 5.97 10.40 -7.55
N TRP A 35 6.19 9.10 -7.33
CA TRP A 35 5.78 8.05 -8.26
C TRP A 35 4.26 8.00 -8.44
N VAL A 36 3.49 8.11 -7.35
CA VAL A 36 2.01 8.15 -7.40
C VAL A 36 1.56 9.37 -8.18
N PHE A 37 2.06 10.57 -7.83
CA PHE A 37 1.73 11.80 -8.54
C PHE A 37 1.99 11.66 -10.04
N LYS A 38 3.23 11.33 -10.43
CA LYS A 38 3.61 11.25 -11.84
C LYS A 38 2.87 10.17 -12.61
N THR A 39 2.62 9.01 -12.00
CA THR A 39 1.91 7.91 -12.66
C THR A 39 0.45 8.29 -12.92
N GLN A 40 -0.23 8.86 -11.94
CA GLN A 40 -1.63 9.28 -12.09
C GLN A 40 -1.79 10.45 -13.07
N ASP A 41 -0.82 11.35 -13.10
CA ASP A 41 -0.78 12.48 -14.03
C ASP A 41 -0.59 11.99 -15.48
N GLU A 42 0.41 11.15 -15.73
CA GLU A 42 0.68 10.62 -17.07
C GLU A 42 -0.45 9.72 -17.59
N VAL A 43 -1.06 8.90 -16.72
CA VAL A 43 -2.20 8.06 -17.10
C VAL A 43 -3.39 8.92 -17.51
N LYS A 44 -3.70 9.97 -16.73
CA LYS A 44 -4.78 10.91 -17.06
C LYS A 44 -4.48 11.73 -18.32
N GLU A 45 -3.28 12.26 -18.46
CA GLU A 45 -2.87 13.05 -19.62
C GLU A 45 -2.92 12.21 -20.90
N HIS A 46 -2.36 11.00 -20.88
CA HIS A 46 -2.25 10.15 -22.06
C HIS A 46 -3.60 9.56 -22.50
N SER A 47 -4.35 9.02 -21.53
CA SER A 47 -5.56 8.24 -21.83
C SER A 47 -6.88 8.97 -21.58
N GLY A 48 -6.84 10.12 -20.89
CA GLY A 48 -8.05 10.79 -20.40
C GLY A 48 -8.77 10.03 -19.26
N ILE A 49 -8.25 8.87 -18.87
CA ILE A 49 -8.80 8.00 -17.84
C ILE A 49 -7.94 8.16 -16.58
N GLY A 50 -8.57 8.48 -15.45
CA GLY A 50 -7.91 8.52 -14.15
C GLY A 50 -8.12 9.83 -13.38
N VAL A 51 -7.83 9.81 -12.09
CA VAL A 51 -8.07 10.95 -11.19
C VAL A 51 -7.09 12.10 -11.41
N GLY A 52 -5.86 11.79 -11.86
CA GLY A 52 -4.78 12.76 -12.13
C GLY A 52 -3.81 12.94 -10.97
N GLY A 53 -2.65 13.54 -11.23
CA GLY A 53 -1.53 13.57 -10.28
C GLY A 53 -1.86 14.16 -8.92
N VAL A 54 -2.37 15.38 -8.89
CA VAL A 54 -2.67 16.11 -7.63
C VAL A 54 -3.74 15.39 -6.82
N LEU A 55 -4.86 15.04 -7.45
CA LEU A 55 -5.97 14.37 -6.75
C LEU A 55 -5.57 12.96 -6.29
N GLY A 56 -4.85 12.21 -7.13
CA GLY A 56 -4.31 10.90 -6.79
C GLY A 56 -3.34 10.96 -5.61
N LEU A 57 -2.50 12.00 -5.53
CA LEU A 57 -1.60 12.21 -4.40
C LEU A 57 -2.36 12.54 -3.09
N VAL A 58 -3.39 13.36 -3.17
CA VAL A 58 -4.26 13.67 -2.01
C VAL A 58 -4.95 12.39 -1.51
N ILE A 59 -5.49 11.57 -2.42
CA ILE A 59 -6.09 10.27 -2.07
C ILE A 59 -5.04 9.35 -1.44
N TRP A 60 -3.81 9.33 -1.95
CA TRP A 60 -2.74 8.51 -1.38
C TRP A 60 -2.40 8.89 0.06
N ILE A 61 -2.35 10.19 0.36
CA ILE A 61 -2.01 10.68 1.71
C ILE A 61 -3.17 10.47 2.68
N LEU A 62 -4.42 10.72 2.25
CA LEU A 62 -5.59 10.67 3.13
C LEU A 62 -6.21 9.28 3.24
N VAL A 63 -6.13 8.48 2.17
CA VAL A 63 -6.83 7.21 2.04
C VAL A 63 -5.98 6.17 1.28
N SER A 64 -4.72 6.00 1.73
CA SER A 64 -3.72 5.11 1.14
C SER A 64 -4.26 3.70 0.73
N PRO A 65 -5.13 3.03 1.51
CA PRO A 65 -5.67 1.72 1.11
C PRO A 65 -6.47 1.71 -0.19
N ILE A 66 -7.15 2.82 -0.52
CA ILE A 66 -7.93 2.92 -1.77
C ILE A 66 -6.99 2.94 -2.97
N SER A 67 -5.87 3.65 -2.87
CA SER A 67 -4.90 3.78 -3.95
C SER A 67 -4.28 2.44 -4.37
N TRP A 68 -4.23 1.46 -3.48
CA TRP A 68 -3.75 0.10 -3.79
C TRP A 68 -4.63 -0.64 -4.81
N PHE A 69 -5.90 -0.25 -4.92
CA PHE A 69 -6.83 -0.78 -5.92
C PHE A 69 -7.06 0.20 -7.08
N LEU A 70 -6.99 1.51 -6.81
CA LEU A 70 -7.22 2.55 -7.81
C LEU A 70 -6.16 2.52 -8.91
N ILE A 71 -4.87 2.54 -8.57
CA ILE A 71 -3.77 2.62 -9.55
C ILE A 71 -3.79 1.41 -10.51
N PRO A 72 -3.91 0.15 -10.04
CA PRO A 72 -4.09 -0.99 -10.94
C PRO A 72 -5.35 -0.86 -11.81
N SER A 73 -6.47 -0.38 -11.27
CA SER A 73 -7.70 -0.23 -12.06
C SER A 73 -7.56 0.79 -13.20
N GLU A 74 -6.84 1.90 -12.98
CA GLU A 74 -6.63 2.93 -13.99
C GLU A 74 -5.70 2.46 -15.10
N ILE A 75 -4.59 1.80 -14.73
CA ILE A 75 -3.66 1.22 -15.70
C ILE A 75 -4.36 0.11 -16.51
N GLY A 76 -5.18 -0.73 -15.86
CA GLY A 76 -5.97 -1.75 -16.55
C GLY A 76 -6.97 -1.18 -17.56
N LYS A 77 -7.67 -0.09 -17.20
CA LYS A 77 -8.56 0.63 -18.12
C LYS A 77 -7.82 1.27 -19.29
N MET A 78 -6.62 1.80 -19.05
CA MET A 78 -5.76 2.34 -20.10
C MET A 78 -5.39 1.25 -21.12
N HIS A 79 -5.00 0.06 -20.67
CA HIS A 79 -4.76 -1.08 -21.58
C HIS A 79 -6.00 -1.48 -22.38
N GLN A 80 -7.17 -1.54 -21.72
CA GLN A 80 -8.44 -1.87 -22.38
C GLN A 80 -8.87 -0.81 -23.40
N ALA A 81 -8.59 0.48 -23.14
CA ALA A 81 -8.85 1.57 -24.08
C ALA A 81 -8.04 1.42 -25.38
N ASP A 82 -6.82 0.89 -25.28
CA ASP A 82 -5.97 0.54 -26.42
C ASP A 82 -6.31 -0.83 -27.05
N GLY A 83 -7.44 -1.44 -26.66
CA GLY A 83 -7.85 -2.76 -27.15
C GLY A 83 -6.97 -3.93 -26.67
N ARG A 84 -6.15 -3.71 -25.63
CA ARG A 84 -5.29 -4.73 -25.02
C ARG A 84 -5.94 -5.29 -23.76
N GLU A 85 -5.67 -6.57 -23.47
CA GLU A 85 -6.04 -7.14 -22.18
C GLU A 85 -5.20 -6.52 -21.05
N ALA A 86 -5.82 -6.31 -19.89
CA ALA A 86 -5.11 -5.82 -18.73
C ALA A 86 -4.08 -6.87 -18.26
N PRO A 87 -2.80 -6.52 -18.07
CA PRO A 87 -1.76 -7.49 -17.71
C PRO A 87 -1.91 -8.05 -16.28
N PHE A 88 -2.83 -7.50 -15.50
CA PHE A 88 -3.14 -7.91 -14.15
C PHE A 88 -4.61 -7.61 -13.83
N THR A 89 -5.14 -8.28 -12.80
CA THR A 89 -6.50 -8.04 -12.30
C THR A 89 -6.47 -7.11 -11.08
N GLY A 90 -7.62 -6.55 -10.68
CA GLY A 90 -7.73 -5.73 -9.46
C GLY A 90 -7.30 -6.47 -8.19
N TRP A 91 -7.28 -7.81 -8.21
CA TRP A 91 -6.80 -8.66 -7.12
C TRP A 91 -5.31 -8.49 -6.82
N THR A 92 -4.53 -7.90 -7.73
CA THR A 92 -3.12 -7.55 -7.45
C THR A 92 -2.96 -6.66 -6.21
N GLY A 93 -3.96 -5.84 -5.89
CA GLY A 93 -3.97 -5.04 -4.66
C GLY A 93 -3.96 -5.87 -3.36
N LEU A 94 -4.43 -7.12 -3.39
CA LEU A 94 -4.47 -7.98 -2.19
C LEU A 94 -3.07 -8.36 -1.68
N TRP A 95 -2.04 -8.33 -2.53
CA TRP A 95 -0.67 -8.66 -2.11
C TRP A 95 -0.16 -7.74 -1.00
N VAL A 96 -0.72 -6.53 -0.87
CA VAL A 96 -0.40 -5.59 0.21
C VAL A 96 -0.85 -6.10 1.58
N LEU A 97 -1.85 -6.99 1.64
CA LEU A 97 -2.38 -7.50 2.91
C LEU A 97 -1.45 -8.53 3.57
N LEU A 98 -0.62 -9.24 2.81
CA LEU A 98 0.28 -10.26 3.35
C LEU A 98 1.25 -9.73 4.42
N PRO A 99 2.03 -8.65 4.19
CA PRO A 99 2.90 -8.11 5.23
C PRO A 99 2.13 -7.54 6.42
N ILE A 100 0.91 -7.02 6.21
CA ILE A 100 0.05 -6.51 7.29
C ILE A 100 -0.37 -7.66 8.21
N ILE A 101 -0.86 -8.76 7.64
CA ILE A 101 -1.21 -9.97 8.39
C ILE A 101 0.01 -10.50 9.14
N GLY A 102 1.17 -10.56 8.48
CA GLY A 102 2.44 -10.96 9.10
C GLY A 102 2.82 -10.06 10.29
N GLY A 103 2.68 -8.74 10.14
CA GLY A 103 2.93 -7.77 11.20
C GLY A 103 2.01 -7.93 12.40
N ILE A 104 0.71 -8.19 12.17
CA ILE A 104 -0.27 -8.47 13.24
C ILE A 104 0.11 -9.74 14.01
N VAL A 105 0.40 -10.83 13.29
CA VAL A 105 0.79 -12.11 13.90
C VAL A 105 2.05 -11.94 14.75
N TRP A 106 3.06 -11.23 14.22
CA TRP A 106 4.28 -10.93 14.95
C TRP A 106 4.00 -10.10 16.22
N PHE A 107 3.22 -9.03 16.11
CA PHE A 107 2.87 -8.16 17.24
C PHE A 107 2.16 -8.92 18.35
N VAL A 108 1.13 -9.71 18.01
CA VAL A 108 0.39 -10.53 18.98
C VAL A 108 1.31 -11.50 19.71
N LYS A 109 2.23 -12.16 18.98
CA LYS A 109 3.19 -13.09 19.59
C LYS A 109 4.14 -12.39 20.55
N ILE A 110 4.71 -11.26 20.15
CA ILE A 110 5.66 -10.49 20.97
C ILE A 110 4.97 -9.93 22.21
N GLN A 111 3.81 -9.27 22.05
CA GLN A 111 3.04 -8.74 23.18
C GLN A 111 2.60 -9.85 24.13
N GLY A 112 2.10 -10.96 23.62
CA GLY A 112 1.71 -12.10 24.45
C GLY A 112 2.89 -12.69 25.23
N ALA A 113 4.06 -12.78 24.62
CA ALA A 113 5.27 -13.25 25.32
C ALA A 113 5.74 -12.25 26.39
N LEU A 114 5.69 -10.96 26.08
CA LEU A 114 6.07 -9.89 27.00
C LEU A 114 5.13 -9.82 28.22
N ASN A 115 3.81 -9.95 28.01
CA ASN A 115 2.84 -9.97 29.10
C ASN A 115 3.08 -11.14 30.06
N ARG A 116 3.26 -12.36 29.53
CA ARG A 116 3.59 -13.54 30.36
C ARG A 116 4.88 -13.34 31.16
N TYR A 117 5.88 -12.70 30.56
CA TYR A 117 7.13 -12.39 31.26
C TYR A 117 6.87 -11.46 32.46
N TRP A 118 6.11 -10.38 32.27
CA TRP A 118 5.78 -9.45 33.35
C TRP A 118 4.92 -10.10 34.45
N GLU A 119 3.92 -10.89 34.08
CA GLU A 119 3.10 -11.67 35.00
C GLU A 119 3.95 -12.60 35.88
N SER A 120 4.95 -13.27 35.28
CA SER A 120 5.87 -14.13 36.03
C SER A 120 6.71 -13.37 37.07
N LYS A 121 7.11 -12.13 36.77
CA LYS A 121 7.87 -11.28 37.69
C LYS A 121 6.99 -10.69 38.79
N ALA A 122 5.76 -10.31 38.46
CA ALA A 122 4.77 -9.87 39.44
C ALA A 122 4.46 -10.98 40.44
N ALA A 123 4.23 -12.21 39.97
CA ALA A 123 3.98 -13.38 40.83
C ALA A 123 5.16 -13.70 41.76
N ALA A 124 6.40 -13.52 41.31
CA ALA A 124 7.60 -13.73 42.12
C ALA A 124 7.81 -12.66 43.21
N THR A 125 7.17 -11.49 43.08
CA THR A 125 7.33 -10.36 44.01
C THR A 125 6.14 -10.24 44.98
N ALA A 126 5.08 -11.04 44.80
CA ALA A 126 3.95 -11.06 45.72
C ALA A 126 4.40 -11.63 47.08
N PRO A 127 4.17 -10.93 48.21
CA PRO A 127 4.57 -11.42 49.52
C PRO A 127 3.86 -12.75 49.79
N ALA A 128 4.65 -13.79 50.10
CA ALA A 128 4.13 -15.08 50.51
C ALA A 128 3.32 -14.89 51.79
N ASN A 129 2.01 -15.05 51.69
CA ASN A 129 1.02 -15.20 52.76
C ASN A 129 1.54 -14.82 54.16
N GLU A 130 1.19 -13.64 54.65
CA GLU A 130 1.08 -13.46 56.10
C GLU A 130 0.09 -14.53 56.60
N PRO A 131 0.50 -15.47 57.48
CA PRO A 131 -0.45 -16.37 58.07
C PRO A 131 -1.45 -15.52 58.87
N ALA A 132 -2.74 -15.65 58.54
CA ALA A 132 -3.81 -15.05 59.31
C ALA A 132 -3.68 -15.51 60.77
N ILE A 133 -3.18 -14.62 61.62
CA ILE A 133 -3.09 -14.82 63.05
C ILE A 133 -4.53 -14.88 63.58
N ALA A 134 -4.86 -16.03 64.16
CA ALA A 134 -6.13 -16.38 64.79
C ALA A 134 -6.44 -15.50 66.00
#